data_AF-A0A6I3FTA7-F1
#
_entry.id   AF-A0A6I3FTA7-F1
#
_cell.length_a   1.000
_cell.length_b   1.000
_cell.length_c   1.000
_cell.angle_alpha   90.00
_cell.angle_beta   90.00
_cell.angle_gamma   90.00
#
_symmetry.space_group_name_H-M   'P 1'
#
loop_
_entity.id
_entity.type
_entity.pdbx_description
1 polymer ?
#
loop_
_entity_poly.entity_id
_entity_poly.type
_entity_poly.pdbx_seq_one_letter_code
_entity_poly.pdbx_strand_id
1 'polypeptide(L)' 'GLSLITNLAAGISPHPLSHQEVVDSGKAAEPVISALLAKIVLAL' A
#
# COMPACT_ATOMS: atom_id res chain seq x y z
N GLY A 1 4.72 4.89 -12.86
CA GLY A 1 5.00 4.57 -11.44
C GLY A 1 3.69 4.32 -10.73
N LEU A 2 3.69 3.47 -9.71
CA LEU A 2 2.48 3.09 -8.96
C LEU A 2 2.77 3.25 -7.46
N SER A 3 1.81 3.83 -6.73
CA SER A 3 1.90 4.03 -5.28
C SER A 3 0.82 3.22 -4.58
N LEU A 4 1.18 2.55 -3.49
CA LEU A 4 0.25 1.93 -2.56
C LEU A 4 0.00 2.92 -1.40
N ILE A 5 -1.24 3.33 -1.20
CA ILE A 5 -1.61 4.22 -0.10
C ILE A 5 -1.76 3.39 1.17
N THR A 6 -0.76 3.44 2.05
CA THR A 6 -0.68 2.62 3.27
C THR A 6 -1.34 3.26 4.49
N ASN A 7 -1.49 4.57 4.49
CA ASN A 7 -2.04 5.36 5.60
C ASN A 7 -2.56 6.70 5.08
N LEU A 8 -3.37 7.36 5.91
CA LEU A 8 -3.81 8.73 5.66
C LEU A 8 -2.67 9.71 5.89
N ALA A 9 -2.73 10.87 5.23
CA ALA A 9 -1.75 11.94 5.43
C ALA A 9 -1.79 12.47 6.88
N ALA A 10 -0.68 13.07 7.32
CA ALA A 10 -0.59 13.70 8.63
C ALA A 10 -1.69 14.75 8.82
N GLY A 11 -2.33 14.74 10.00
CA GLY A 11 -3.41 15.67 10.35
C GLY A 11 -4.81 15.24 9.93
N ILE A 12 -4.98 14.11 9.21
CA ILE A 12 -6.30 13.56 8.87
C ILE A 12 -6.77 12.55 9.92
N SER A 13 -5.87 11.70 10.42
CA SER A 13 -6.15 10.70 11.46
C SER A 13 -5.81 11.25 12.86
N PRO A 14 -6.58 10.89 13.91
CA PRO A 14 -6.21 11.21 15.30
C PRO A 14 -5.04 10.38 15.83
N HIS A 15 -4.63 9.31 15.12
CA HIS A 15 -3.50 8.47 15.49
C HIS A 15 -2.19 8.98 14.85
N PRO A 16 -1.08 9.06 15.60
CA PRO A 16 0.22 9.41 15.05
C PRO A 16 0.68 8.43 13.96
N LEU A 17 1.41 8.95 12.97
CA LEU A 17 1.99 8.12 11.92
C LEU A 17 3.12 7.24 12.49
N SER A 18 3.22 6.01 11.99
CA SER A 18 4.30 5.10 12.35
C SER A 18 4.80 4.30 11.14
N HIS A 19 6.10 4.00 11.10
CA HIS A 19 6.63 3.14 10.04
C HIS A 19 6.01 1.73 10.07
N GLN A 20 5.65 1.25 11.26
CA GLN A 20 5.03 -0.06 11.43
C GLN A 20 3.68 -0.16 10.70
N GLU A 21 2.84 0.88 10.77
CA GLU A 21 1.55 0.89 10.06
C GLU A 21 1.74 0.78 8.54
N VAL A 22 2.80 1.40 8.01
CA VAL A 22 3.12 1.37 6.58
C VAL A 22 3.44 -0.07 6.15
N VAL A 23 4.27 -0.75 6.94
CA VAL A 23 4.65 -2.15 6.68
C VAL A 23 3.46 -3.10 6.81
N ASP A 24 2.62 -2.92 7.83
CA ASP A 24 1.48 -3.80 8.09
C ASP A 24 0.39 -3.64 7.02
N SER A 25 0.07 -2.41 6.62
CA SER A 25 -0.81 -2.13 5.49
C SER A 25 -0.23 -2.70 4.18
N GLY A 26 1.09 -2.59 3.99
CA GLY A 26 1.78 -3.18 2.84
C GLY A 26 1.62 -4.69 2.76
N LYS A 27 1.83 -5.39 3.89
CA LYS A 27 1.62 -6.85 4.00
C LYS A 27 0.17 -7.24 3.78
N ALA A 28 -0.78 -6.48 4.36
CA ALA A 28 -2.20 -6.74 4.17
C ALA A 28 -2.63 -6.60 2.69
N ALA A 29 -2.00 -5.69 1.95
CA ALA A 29 -2.28 -5.47 0.53
C ALA A 29 -1.56 -6.46 -0.42
N GLU A 30 -0.63 -7.28 0.07
CA GLU A 30 0.22 -8.18 -0.73
C GLU A 30 -0.57 -9.01 -1.77
N PRO A 31 -1.69 -9.68 -1.43
CA PRO A 31 -2.39 -10.52 -2.40
C PRO A 31 -2.96 -9.70 -3.58
N VAL A 32 -3.41 -8.47 -3.32
CA VAL A 32 -4.03 -7.61 -4.33
C VAL A 32 -2.98 -6.99 -5.24
N ILE A 33 -1.91 -6.43 -4.65
CA ILE A 33 -0.87 -5.74 -5.43
C ILE A 33 -0.09 -6.73 -6.30
N SER A 34 0.19 -7.93 -5.79
CA SER A 34 0.90 -8.97 -6.56
C SER A 34 0.10 -9.41 -7.78
N ALA A 35 -1.20 -9.63 -7.62
CA ALA A 35 -2.09 -9.99 -8.72
C ALA A 35 -2.22 -8.87 -9.76
N LEU A 36 -2.29 -7.60 -9.33
CA LEU A 36 -2.33 -6.45 -10.24
C LEU A 36 -1.03 -6.33 -11.05
N LEU A 37 0.12 -6.40 -10.38
CA LEU A 37 1.42 -6.29 -11.04
C LEU A 37 1.63 -7.43 -12.05
N ALA A 38 1.25 -8.66 -11.71
CA ALA A 38 1.30 -9.79 -12.64
C ALA A 38 0.48 -9.51 -13.92
N LYS A 39 -0.74 -8.98 -13.78
CA LYS A 39 -1.58 -8.60 -14.93
C LYS A 39 -0.93 -7.51 -15.79
N ILE A 40 -0.35 -6.49 -15.16
CA ILE A 40 0.31 -5.39 -15.89
C ILE A 40 1.51 -5.93 -16.67
N VAL A 41 2.38 -6.70 -16.03
CA VAL A 41 3.60 -7.24 -16.67
C VAL A 41 3.24 -8.18 -17.83
N LEU A 42 2.21 -9.01 -17.68
CA LEU A 42 1.77 -9.93 -18.74
C LEU A 42 1.03 -9.24 -19.90
N ALA A 43 0.58 -8.00 -19.71
CA ALA A 43 -0.10 -7.22 -20.74
C ALA A 43 0.84 -6.29 -21.53
N LEU A 44 2.12 -6.24 -21.17
CA LEU A 44 3.20 -5.54 -21.87
C LEU A 44 3.95 -6.50 -22.78
#